data_AF-I6P501-F1
#
_entry.id   AF-I6P501-F1
#
_cell.length_a   1.000
_cell.length_b   1.000
_cell.length_c   1.000
_cell.angle_alpha   90.00
_cell.angle_beta   90.00
_cell.angle_gamma   90.00
#
_symmetry.space_group_name_H-M   'P 1'
#
loop_
_entity.id
_entity.type
_entity.pdbx_description
1 polymer ?
#
loop_
_entity_poly.entity_id
_entity_poly.type
_entity_poly.pdbx_seq_one_letter_code
_entity_poly.pdbx_strand_id
1 'polypeptide(L)'
;GLDCEMEPPHVADGVMSVILLMDMRTFKENSVAFLRDLGHQLRTTILIKKDHLGNDMVRPWSGTKDVGLRDTEFGKKHHIVFTERGQTGVQVFLEIDNRKCTSMSGSECFFSAREAAEFLAATASKHSLSPDFPIFQVKDVPTGPMDNDTPTNSKYVFIGVILVLLAGLLIGVLVTAQRKRAAGITWFPEGFIRNNSSTRRRSRRRGPDGQEMRNLNKGSMGCIDVDINGGHIGPPHWSDDDDDGLAPPRAKRSRGPGDSNGVPGGYASDHTAITDYEEAGHDPRVWTQQHLDAADISVPPSMMTPPAIHDHVDVDARGPLGMTPLMVAAVRGGGLDTGSDAEDEQTAHIISELVAQGAQLNAAMDKTGETSLHLAARYARSDAAKRLLDAGADANSQDNTGRTPLHAAVAA
;
A
#
# COMPACT_ATOMS: atom_id res chain seq x y z
N GLY A 1 -1.18 6.17 58.76
CA GLY A 1 -1.27 7.59 59.14
C GLY A 1 -2.67 8.16 59.00
N LEU A 2 -3.72 7.34 58.86
CA LEU A 2 -5.13 7.73 58.94
C LEU A 2 -5.81 6.94 60.06
N ASP A 3 -5.01 6.50 61.03
CA ASP A 3 -5.37 5.52 62.06
C ASP A 3 -6.35 6.10 63.10
N CYS A 4 -6.54 7.42 63.06
CA CYS A 4 -7.51 8.20 63.84
C CYS A 4 -8.80 8.52 63.05
N GLU A 5 -8.89 8.16 61.76
CA GLU A 5 -9.89 8.69 60.83
C GLU A 5 -10.94 7.66 60.44
N MET A 6 -12.21 7.98 60.74
CA MET A 6 -13.37 7.11 60.47
C MET A 6 -14.14 7.50 59.20
N GLU A 7 -13.80 8.63 58.57
CA GLU A 7 -14.43 9.14 57.35
C GLU A 7 -14.07 8.29 56.12
N PRO A 8 -14.93 8.22 55.09
CA PRO A 8 -14.62 7.47 53.87
C PRO A 8 -13.39 8.03 53.13
N PRO A 9 -12.66 7.19 52.37
CA PRO A 9 -11.51 7.63 51.58
C PRO A 9 -11.94 8.61 50.48
N HIS A 10 -11.20 9.71 50.33
CA HIS A 10 -11.39 10.67 49.24
C HIS A 10 -10.18 10.59 48.30
N VAL A 11 -10.17 9.53 47.48
CA VAL A 11 -9.03 9.20 46.61
C VAL A 11 -8.96 10.17 45.42
N ALA A 12 -7.76 10.65 45.10
CA ALA A 12 -7.50 11.48 43.93
C ALA A 12 -7.58 10.70 42.61
N ASP A 13 -7.77 11.40 41.50
CA ASP A 13 -7.91 10.79 40.18
C ASP A 13 -6.59 10.20 39.66
N GLY A 14 -6.63 8.92 39.32
CA GLY A 14 -5.52 8.19 38.72
C GLY A 14 -4.61 7.50 39.73
N VAL A 15 -3.49 7.00 39.22
CA VAL A 15 -2.47 6.27 40.00
C VAL A 15 -1.10 6.80 39.56
N MET A 16 -0.15 6.90 40.47
CA MET A 16 1.25 7.15 40.12
C MET A 16 2.10 5.92 40.46
N SER A 17 3.21 5.72 39.77
CA SER A 17 4.18 4.69 40.11
C SER A 17 5.55 5.28 40.41
N VAL A 18 6.18 4.77 41.47
CA VAL A 18 7.51 5.17 41.93
C VAL A 18 8.43 3.97 41.83
N ILE A 19 9.61 4.18 41.25
CA ILE A 19 10.68 3.17 41.16
C ILE A 19 11.75 3.51 42.19
N LEU A 20 11.98 2.57 43.10
CA LEU A 20 12.99 2.61 44.16
C LEU A 20 14.13 1.64 43.82
N LEU A 21 15.37 2.10 43.88
CA LEU A 21 16.55 1.23 43.69
C LEU A 21 16.94 0.61 45.04
N MET A 22 16.19 -0.41 45.43
CA MET A 22 16.45 -1.26 46.60
C MET A 22 15.79 -2.63 46.38
N ASP A 23 16.09 -3.62 47.20
CA ASP A 23 15.45 -4.93 47.08
C ASP A 23 14.03 -4.96 47.69
N MET A 24 13.26 -5.98 47.28
CA MET A 24 11.87 -6.16 47.68
C MET A 24 11.68 -6.38 49.20
N ARG A 25 12.66 -6.96 49.91
CA ARG A 25 12.52 -7.21 51.35
C ARG A 25 12.75 -5.94 52.14
N THR A 26 13.86 -5.22 51.90
CA THR A 26 14.11 -3.94 52.57
C THR A 26 13.03 -2.92 52.24
N PHE A 27 12.45 -2.91 51.03
CA PHE A 27 11.27 -2.07 50.75
C PHE A 27 10.07 -2.44 51.64
N LYS A 28 9.70 -3.73 51.73
CA LYS A 28 8.52 -4.17 52.52
C LYS A 28 8.69 -3.83 54.00
N GLU A 29 9.87 -4.07 54.56
CA GLU A 29 10.21 -3.75 55.95
C GLU A 29 10.12 -2.25 56.26
N ASN A 30 10.44 -1.38 55.29
CA ASN A 30 10.46 0.08 55.46
C ASN A 30 9.27 0.81 54.77
N SER A 31 8.28 0.07 54.28
CA SER A 31 7.18 0.58 53.45
C SER A 31 6.36 1.68 54.15
N VAL A 32 6.08 1.53 55.45
CA VAL A 32 5.38 2.54 56.25
C VAL A 32 6.19 3.83 56.41
N ALA A 33 7.51 3.73 56.54
CA ALA A 33 8.40 4.89 56.61
C ALA A 33 8.46 5.62 55.26
N PHE A 34 8.51 4.88 54.15
CA PHE A 34 8.45 5.44 52.79
C PHE A 34 7.14 6.21 52.53
N LEU A 35 5.99 5.62 52.84
CA LEU A 35 4.69 6.28 52.67
C LEU A 35 4.55 7.56 53.50
N ARG A 36 5.11 7.56 54.71
CA ARG A 36 5.12 8.74 55.59
C ARG A 36 6.03 9.85 55.05
N ASP A 37 7.23 9.50 54.59
CA ASP A 37 8.18 10.45 54.00
C ASP A 37 7.62 11.09 52.73
N LEU A 38 7.09 10.28 51.80
CA LEU A 38 6.47 10.79 50.57
C LEU A 38 5.18 11.59 50.85
N GLY A 39 4.41 11.19 51.86
CA GLY A 39 3.25 11.95 52.33
C GLY A 39 3.62 13.32 52.93
N HIS A 40 4.78 13.44 53.58
CA HIS A 40 5.31 14.74 54.01
C HIS A 40 5.68 15.63 52.82
N GLN A 41 6.29 15.08 51.77
CA GLN A 41 6.61 15.83 50.54
C GLN A 41 5.35 16.36 49.84
N LEU A 42 4.32 15.53 49.72
CA LEU A 42 3.05 15.88 49.06
C LEU A 42 2.00 16.53 49.96
N ARG A 43 2.28 16.69 51.27
CA ARG A 43 1.37 17.24 52.29
C ARG A 43 -0.02 16.57 52.35
N THR A 44 -0.10 15.30 51.98
CA THR A 44 -1.33 14.51 51.91
C THR A 44 -1.04 13.05 52.27
N THR A 45 -2.06 12.21 52.43
CA THR A 45 -1.82 10.78 52.71
C THR A 45 -1.59 10.01 51.42
N ILE A 46 -0.52 9.23 51.39
CA ILE A 46 -0.20 8.31 50.29
C ILE A 46 -0.45 6.88 50.75
N LEU A 47 -1.11 6.10 49.91
CA LEU A 47 -1.43 4.69 50.11
C LEU A 47 -0.83 3.85 48.99
N ILE A 48 -0.43 2.61 49.28
CA ILE A 48 -0.10 1.66 48.21
C ILE A 48 -1.41 1.19 47.60
N LYS A 49 -1.53 1.30 46.28
CA LYS A 49 -2.70 0.83 45.53
C LYS A 49 -2.88 -0.66 45.78
N LYS A 50 -4.12 -1.09 46.00
CA LYS A 50 -4.45 -2.52 46.11
C LYS A 50 -4.94 -3.09 44.79
N ASP A 51 -4.59 -4.34 44.52
CA ASP A 51 -5.16 -5.10 43.41
C ASP A 51 -6.60 -5.55 43.72
N HIS A 52 -7.23 -6.19 42.75
CA HIS A 52 -8.59 -6.74 42.86
C HIS A 52 -8.71 -7.90 43.88
N LEU A 53 -7.60 -8.39 44.43
CA LEU A 53 -7.52 -9.41 45.47
C LEU A 53 -7.17 -8.78 46.85
N GLY A 54 -7.00 -7.46 46.93
CA GLY A 54 -6.67 -6.73 48.16
C GLY A 54 -5.17 -6.68 48.52
N ASN A 55 -4.29 -7.18 47.65
CA ASN A 55 -2.84 -7.17 47.84
C ASN A 55 -2.22 -5.84 47.40
N ASP A 56 -1.16 -5.43 48.08
CA ASP A 56 -0.41 -4.22 47.74
C ASP A 56 0.28 -4.37 46.36
N MET A 57 0.02 -3.43 45.45
CA MET A 57 0.59 -3.41 44.11
C MET A 57 2.06 -2.96 44.15
N VAL A 58 2.92 -3.91 44.48
CA VAL A 58 4.38 -3.74 44.57
C VAL A 58 5.03 -4.82 43.69
N ARG A 59 5.83 -4.41 42.69
CA ARG A 59 6.40 -5.30 41.67
C ARG A 59 7.92 -5.19 41.61
N PRO A 60 8.66 -6.28 41.32
CA PRO A 60 10.07 -6.18 41.00
C PRO A 60 10.26 -5.39 39.71
N TRP A 61 11.26 -4.52 39.67
CA TRP A 61 11.63 -3.72 38.51
C TRP A 61 13.04 -4.09 38.02
N SER A 62 13.26 -4.00 36.71
CA SER A 62 14.56 -4.20 36.08
C SER A 62 14.75 -3.17 34.97
N GLY A 63 15.85 -2.43 35.03
CA GLY A 63 16.19 -1.35 34.11
C GLY A 63 17.47 -1.65 33.35
N THR A 64 17.43 -1.48 32.03
CA THR A 64 18.55 -1.79 31.11
C THR A 64 19.66 -0.73 31.09
N LYS A 65 19.48 0.40 31.79
CA LYS A 65 20.50 1.45 31.91
C LYS A 65 21.24 1.29 33.23
N ASP A 66 22.55 1.13 33.16
CA ASP A 66 23.43 1.23 34.32
C ASP A 66 23.62 2.70 34.67
N VAL A 67 23.31 3.08 35.91
CA VAL A 67 23.41 4.47 36.41
C VAL A 67 24.79 4.70 37.08
N GLY A 68 25.71 3.73 37.04
CA GLY A 68 27.03 3.84 37.66
C GLY A 68 27.01 3.67 39.18
N LEU A 69 25.88 3.22 39.74
CA LEU A 69 25.71 3.03 41.18
C LEU A 69 26.36 1.73 41.71
N ARG A 70 26.82 0.84 40.83
CA ARG A 70 27.38 -0.49 41.15
C ARG A 70 28.41 -0.49 42.27
N ASP A 71 29.43 0.36 42.16
CA ASP A 71 30.56 0.35 43.09
C ASP A 71 30.42 1.35 44.25
N THR A 72 29.37 2.17 44.23
CA THR A 72 29.12 3.23 45.23
C THR A 72 28.75 2.65 46.59
N GLU A 73 29.12 3.36 47.67
CA GLU A 73 28.67 3.03 49.03
C GLU A 73 27.14 3.05 49.14
N PHE A 74 26.49 3.93 48.38
CA PHE A 74 25.04 4.02 48.26
C PHE A 74 24.43 2.72 47.73
N GLY A 75 24.94 2.19 46.61
CA GLY A 75 24.46 0.93 46.04
C GLY A 75 24.62 -0.27 46.98
N LYS A 76 25.72 -0.28 47.75
CA LYS A 76 25.98 -1.28 48.80
C LYS A 76 25.02 -1.13 49.99
N LYS A 77 24.82 0.10 50.50
CA LYS A 77 23.89 0.42 51.61
C LYS A 77 22.45 0.00 51.30
N HIS A 78 21.98 0.26 50.07
CA HIS A 78 20.60 0.01 49.66
C HIS A 78 20.38 -1.37 49.00
N HIS A 79 21.37 -2.27 49.08
CA HIS A 79 21.30 -3.65 48.55
C HIS A 79 20.84 -3.73 47.08
N ILE A 80 21.30 -2.78 46.24
CA ILE A 80 20.90 -2.72 44.83
C ILE A 80 21.50 -3.91 44.09
N VAL A 81 20.66 -4.84 43.64
CA VAL A 81 21.11 -6.00 42.87
C VAL A 81 21.25 -5.63 41.40
N PHE A 82 22.41 -5.90 40.82
CA PHE A 82 22.68 -5.71 39.39
C PHE A 82 22.80 -7.07 38.70
N THR A 83 22.05 -7.25 37.64
CA THR A 83 22.12 -8.43 36.76
C THR A 83 22.98 -8.13 35.53
N GLU A 84 23.34 -9.17 34.77
CA GLU A 84 23.98 -9.01 33.45
C GLU A 84 23.15 -8.15 32.48
N ARG A 85 21.83 -8.08 32.67
CA ARG A 85 20.89 -7.34 31.82
C ARG A 85 20.55 -5.93 32.34
N GLY A 86 21.10 -5.53 33.48
CA GLY A 86 20.90 -4.20 34.07
C GLY A 86 20.58 -4.20 35.57
N GLN A 87 20.27 -3.02 36.10
CA GLN A 87 20.00 -2.76 37.51
C GLN A 87 18.57 -3.18 37.91
N THR A 88 18.37 -3.62 39.15
CA THR A 88 17.05 -4.00 39.67
C THR A 88 16.57 -3.06 40.77
N GLY A 89 15.27 -3.09 41.03
CA GLY A 89 14.62 -2.31 42.08
C GLY A 89 13.19 -2.76 42.33
N VAL A 90 12.39 -1.87 42.92
CA VAL A 90 10.97 -2.09 43.21
C VAL A 90 10.14 -0.99 42.55
N GLN A 91 9.09 -1.35 41.83
CA GLN A 91 8.05 -0.43 41.36
C GLN A 91 6.83 -0.51 42.27
N VAL A 92 6.48 0.61 42.89
CA VAL A 92 5.35 0.76 43.82
C VAL A 92 4.26 1.57 43.12
N PHE A 93 3.01 1.10 43.15
CA PHE A 93 1.85 1.84 42.64
C PHE A 93 1.14 2.52 43.80
N LEU A 94 0.86 3.82 43.67
CA LEU A 94 0.43 4.68 44.76
C LEU A 94 -0.84 5.45 44.41
N GLU A 95 -1.70 5.56 45.41
CA GLU A 95 -2.93 6.36 45.42
C GLU A 95 -2.82 7.46 46.48
N ILE A 96 -3.54 8.55 46.28
CA ILE A 96 -3.53 9.73 47.14
C ILE A 96 -4.89 9.82 47.83
N ASP A 97 -4.92 9.88 49.16
CA ASP A 97 -6.14 10.06 49.94
C ASP A 97 -6.19 11.47 50.54
N ASN A 98 -7.03 12.30 49.94
CA ASN A 98 -7.16 13.71 50.27
C ASN A 98 -8.17 13.99 51.38
N ARG A 99 -8.76 12.99 52.06
CA ARG A 99 -9.86 13.23 53.04
C ARG A 99 -9.51 14.26 54.12
N LYS A 100 -8.25 14.28 54.59
CA LYS A 100 -7.76 15.31 55.54
C LYS A 100 -7.29 16.59 54.86
N CYS A 101 -6.84 16.53 53.61
CA CYS A 101 -6.49 17.72 52.85
C CYS A 101 -7.74 18.57 52.60
N THR A 102 -8.81 18.00 52.03
CA THR A 102 -10.06 18.74 51.72
C THR A 102 -10.79 19.28 52.96
N SER A 103 -10.63 18.64 54.12
CA SER A 103 -11.21 19.13 55.39
C SER A 103 -10.49 20.34 56.00
N MET A 104 -9.27 20.66 55.54
CA MET A 104 -8.46 21.73 56.10
C MET A 104 -8.63 23.03 55.31
N SER A 105 -9.18 24.07 55.94
CA SER A 105 -9.42 25.36 55.29
C SER A 105 -8.12 26.00 54.80
N GLY A 106 -7.99 26.22 53.48
CA GLY A 106 -6.82 26.87 52.86
C GLY A 106 -5.67 25.94 52.49
N SER A 107 -5.88 24.63 52.45
CA SER A 107 -4.93 23.66 51.89
C SER A 107 -4.91 23.67 50.36
N GLU A 108 -3.74 23.46 49.77
CA GLU A 108 -3.58 23.10 48.36
C GLU A 108 -3.46 21.58 48.25
N CYS A 109 -4.38 20.93 47.53
CA CYS A 109 -4.47 19.47 47.40
C CYS A 109 -4.28 19.04 45.95
N PHE A 110 -3.57 17.93 45.73
CA PHE A 110 -3.43 17.32 44.41
C PHE A 110 -4.65 16.46 44.08
N PHE A 111 -5.48 16.90 43.14
CA PHE A 111 -6.70 16.16 42.75
C PHE A 111 -6.42 15.09 41.70
N SER A 112 -5.24 15.10 41.06
CA SER A 112 -4.75 13.99 40.24
C SER A 112 -3.39 13.46 40.67
N ALA A 113 -3.21 12.14 40.58
CA ALA A 113 -1.92 11.48 40.76
C ALA A 113 -0.85 11.95 39.75
N ARG A 114 -1.26 12.46 38.58
CA ARG A 114 -0.34 13.08 37.60
C ARG A 114 0.26 14.37 38.12
N GLU A 115 -0.55 15.26 38.70
CA GLU A 115 -0.10 16.54 39.25
C GLU A 115 0.90 16.33 40.40
N ALA A 116 0.62 15.36 41.27
CA ALA A 116 1.54 14.95 42.33
C ALA A 116 2.85 14.36 41.79
N ALA A 117 2.79 13.55 40.73
CA ALA A 117 3.98 13.00 40.07
C ALA A 117 4.85 14.10 39.42
N GLU A 118 4.22 15.07 38.75
CA GLU A 118 4.88 16.25 38.17
C GLU A 118 5.51 17.13 39.26
N PHE A 119 4.81 17.35 40.38
CA PHE A 119 5.35 18.08 41.54
C PHE A 119 6.56 17.38 42.15
N LEU A 120 6.53 16.05 42.31
CA LEU A 120 7.69 15.28 42.78
C LEU A 120 8.86 15.37 41.79
N ALA A 121 8.62 15.27 40.48
CA ALA A 121 9.66 15.44 39.48
C ALA A 121 10.27 16.84 39.49
N ALA A 122 9.45 17.89 39.66
CA ALA A 122 9.91 19.27 39.81
C ALA A 122 10.72 19.48 41.09
N THR A 123 10.29 18.87 42.21
CA THR A 123 10.98 18.92 43.50
C THR A 123 12.35 18.23 43.41
N ALA A 124 12.42 17.06 42.75
CA ALA A 124 13.65 16.32 42.48
C ALA A 124 14.67 17.11 41.65
N SER A 125 14.23 18.07 40.83
CA SER A 125 15.13 18.90 40.02
C SER A 125 15.94 19.93 40.83
N LYS A 126 15.51 20.24 42.06
CA LYS A 126 16.13 21.25 42.94
C LYS A 126 16.68 20.67 44.26
N HIS A 127 16.13 19.54 44.71
CA HIS A 127 16.41 18.93 46.01
C HIS A 127 16.37 17.40 45.90
N SER A 128 17.02 16.67 46.80
CA SER A 128 16.72 15.23 46.93
C SER A 128 15.31 15.07 47.50
N LEU A 129 14.48 14.22 46.90
CA LEU A 129 13.13 13.91 47.37
C LEU A 129 13.10 13.24 48.75
N SER A 130 14.11 12.41 49.01
CA SER A 130 14.28 11.69 50.26
C SER A 130 15.76 11.48 50.54
N PRO A 131 16.22 11.57 51.80
CA PRO A 131 17.58 11.17 52.17
C PRO A 131 17.72 9.64 52.35
N ASP A 132 16.60 8.94 52.63
CA ASP A 132 16.59 7.53 53.02
C ASP A 132 16.09 6.60 51.92
N PHE A 133 15.24 7.10 51.01
CA PHE A 133 14.64 6.30 49.94
C PHE A 133 15.24 6.61 48.55
N PRO A 134 15.84 5.62 47.86
CA PRO A 134 16.51 5.80 46.58
C PRO A 134 15.50 5.89 45.42
N ILE A 135 14.73 6.98 45.36
CA ILE A 135 13.75 7.24 44.30
C ILE A 135 14.49 7.53 42.98
N PHE A 136 14.35 6.63 42.01
CA PHE A 136 14.96 6.75 40.69
C PHE A 136 14.02 7.37 39.65
N GLN A 137 12.72 7.10 39.75
CA GLN A 137 11.75 7.62 38.80
C GLN A 137 10.34 7.67 39.43
N VAL A 138 9.60 8.72 39.10
CA VAL A 138 8.16 8.84 39.32
C VAL A 138 7.49 8.94 37.94
N LYS A 139 6.32 8.32 37.77
CA LYS A 139 5.47 8.44 36.57
C LYS A 139 4.00 8.46 36.96
N ASP A 140 3.19 9.13 36.17
CA ASP A 140 1.77 8.83 36.09
C ASP A 140 1.54 7.41 35.52
N VAL A 141 0.43 6.79 35.90
CA VAL A 141 -0.05 5.52 35.35
C VAL A 141 -1.42 5.80 34.76
N PRO A 142 -1.57 5.81 33.42
CA PRO A 142 -2.85 6.07 32.78
C PRO A 142 -3.92 5.08 33.26
N THR A 143 -4.94 5.59 33.94
CA THR A 143 -6.10 4.79 34.39
C THR A 143 -7.15 4.67 33.29
N GLY A 144 -6.72 4.21 32.12
CA GLY A 144 -7.63 3.56 31.17
C GLY A 144 -7.92 2.12 31.61
N PRO A 145 -8.73 1.36 30.85
CA PRO A 145 -8.46 -0.07 30.76
C PRO A 145 -6.96 -0.26 30.42
N MET A 146 -6.36 -1.34 30.91
CA MET A 146 -5.03 -1.74 30.43
C MET A 146 -5.15 -2.23 28.99
N ASP A 147 -5.28 -1.29 28.06
CA ASP A 147 -4.75 -1.48 26.72
C ASP A 147 -3.32 -1.96 26.92
N ASN A 148 -3.08 -3.19 26.48
CA ASN A 148 -1.78 -3.79 26.57
C ASN A 148 -0.87 -3.08 25.56
N ASP A 149 -0.32 -1.94 25.98
CA ASP A 149 0.90 -1.30 25.46
C ASP A 149 2.16 -2.15 25.74
N THR A 150 1.99 -3.48 25.81
CA THR A 150 2.80 -4.32 24.94
C THR A 150 2.84 -3.68 23.54
N PRO A 151 3.98 -3.63 22.84
CA PRO A 151 4.06 -3.03 21.50
C PRO A 151 3.32 -3.91 20.48
N THR A 152 2.00 -3.87 20.53
CA THR A 152 1.09 -4.70 19.75
C THR A 152 0.97 -4.13 18.36
N ASN A 153 1.09 -5.04 17.40
CA ASN A 153 0.58 -4.91 16.04
C ASN A 153 1.12 -3.78 15.15
N SER A 154 1.72 -2.68 15.59
CA SER A 154 2.26 -1.68 14.65
C SER A 154 3.29 -2.31 13.71
N LYS A 155 4.27 -3.04 14.24
CA LYS A 155 5.25 -3.81 13.44
C LYS A 155 4.60 -4.86 12.54
N TYR A 156 3.62 -5.61 13.04
CA TYR A 156 2.94 -6.66 12.26
C TYR A 156 1.98 -6.10 11.21
N VAL A 157 1.39 -4.93 11.44
CA VAL A 157 0.58 -4.18 10.48
C VAL A 157 1.46 -3.58 9.40
N PHE A 158 2.62 -2.99 9.73
CA PHE A 158 3.59 -2.57 8.72
C PHE A 158 4.09 -3.75 7.87
N ILE A 159 4.42 -4.89 8.50
CA ILE A 159 4.78 -6.12 7.78
C ILE A 159 3.61 -6.60 6.91
N GLY A 160 2.37 -6.58 7.41
CA GLY A 160 1.16 -6.96 6.67
C GLY A 160 0.90 -6.06 5.46
N VAL A 161 1.00 -4.74 5.61
CA VAL A 161 0.87 -3.76 4.52
C VAL A 161 1.97 -3.97 3.47
N ILE A 162 3.23 -4.20 3.89
CA ILE A 162 4.34 -4.50 2.98
C ILE A 162 4.08 -5.81 2.22
N LEU A 163 3.60 -6.87 2.88
CA LEU A 163 3.26 -8.13 2.23
C LEU A 163 2.10 -7.99 1.24
N VAL A 164 1.07 -7.20 1.55
CA VAL A 164 -0.04 -6.92 0.64
C VAL A 164 0.42 -6.10 -0.57
N LEU A 165 1.29 -5.10 -0.38
CA LEU A 165 1.89 -4.32 -1.47
C LEU A 165 2.77 -5.19 -2.37
N LEU A 166 3.60 -6.07 -1.80
CA LEU A 166 4.43 -7.02 -2.54
C LEU A 166 3.58 -8.06 -3.30
N ALA A 167 2.50 -8.56 -2.69
CA ALA A 167 1.56 -9.46 -3.37
C ALA A 167 0.83 -8.74 -4.52
N GLY A 168 0.41 -7.49 -4.32
CA GLY A 168 -0.19 -6.65 -5.36
C GLY A 168 0.77 -6.39 -6.53
N LEU A 169 2.03 -6.07 -6.25
CA LEU A 169 3.08 -5.95 -7.27
C LEU A 169 3.32 -7.27 -8.00
N LEU A 170 3.41 -8.40 -7.29
CA LEU A 170 3.61 -9.72 -7.90
C LEU A 170 2.44 -10.10 -8.82
N ILE A 171 1.20 -9.86 -8.39
CA ILE A 171 0.01 -10.08 -9.21
C ILE A 171 0.01 -9.13 -10.42
N GLY A 172 0.37 -7.86 -10.25
CA GLY A 172 0.51 -6.89 -11.33
C GLY A 172 1.57 -7.30 -12.38
N VAL A 173 2.72 -7.80 -11.92
CA VAL A 173 3.78 -8.35 -12.79
C VAL A 173 3.30 -9.62 -13.49
N LEU A 174 2.60 -10.53 -12.81
CA LEU A 174 2.04 -11.73 -13.43
C LEU A 174 0.99 -11.38 -14.49
N VAL A 175 0.07 -10.44 -14.22
CA VAL A 175 -0.96 -10.01 -15.16
C VAL A 175 -0.35 -9.30 -16.38
N THR A 176 0.68 -8.47 -16.20
CA THR A 176 1.37 -7.82 -17.32
C THR A 176 2.26 -8.78 -18.12
N ALA A 177 2.94 -9.72 -17.48
CA ALA A 177 3.70 -10.78 -18.16
C ALA A 177 2.79 -11.73 -18.96
N GLN A 178 1.61 -12.06 -18.44
CA GLN A 178 0.60 -12.89 -19.13
C GLN A 178 0.07 -12.25 -20.43
N ARG A 179 0.18 -10.93 -20.62
CA ARG A 179 -0.24 -10.24 -21.86
C ARG A 179 0.73 -10.44 -23.04
N LYS A 180 1.98 -10.83 -22.82
CA LYS A 180 2.98 -11.06 -23.89
C LYS A 180 3.24 -12.55 -24.14
N ARG A 181 2.18 -13.31 -24.43
CA ARG A 181 2.31 -14.69 -24.91
C ARG A 181 2.63 -14.71 -26.42
N ALA A 182 3.92 -14.65 -26.76
CA ALA A 182 4.37 -15.01 -28.10
C ALA A 182 4.26 -16.54 -28.27
N ALA A 183 3.32 -17.01 -29.09
CA ALA A 183 3.16 -18.44 -29.38
C ALA A 183 4.22 -18.89 -30.40
N GLY A 184 5.25 -19.60 -29.93
CA GLY A 184 6.24 -20.26 -30.80
C GLY A 184 5.71 -21.57 -31.38
N ILE A 185 5.97 -21.83 -32.67
CA ILE A 185 5.67 -23.11 -33.31
C ILE A 185 6.70 -24.14 -32.83
N THR A 186 6.26 -25.16 -32.09
CA THR A 186 7.13 -26.28 -31.70
C THR A 186 7.19 -27.32 -32.83
N TRP A 187 8.33 -27.39 -33.52
CA TRP A 187 8.62 -28.47 -34.46
C TRP A 187 9.21 -29.68 -33.71
N PHE A 188 8.74 -30.88 -34.02
CA PHE A 188 9.24 -32.13 -33.46
C PHE A 188 9.74 -33.05 -34.58
N PRO A 189 10.93 -33.66 -34.45
CA PRO A 189 11.42 -34.64 -35.42
C PRO A 189 10.61 -35.94 -35.37
N GLU A 190 10.66 -36.72 -36.44
CA GLU A 190 9.98 -38.03 -36.49
C GLU A 190 10.45 -38.95 -35.37
N GLY A 191 9.48 -39.56 -34.67
CA GLY A 191 9.74 -40.46 -33.54
C GLY A 191 9.67 -39.82 -32.14
N PHE A 192 9.46 -38.49 -32.01
CA PHE A 192 9.40 -37.80 -30.70
C PHE A 192 8.28 -38.32 -29.76
N ILE A 193 7.26 -39.05 -30.24
CA ILE A 193 6.27 -39.70 -29.40
C ILE A 193 6.26 -41.22 -29.63
N ARG A 194 7.10 -41.92 -28.84
CA ARG A 194 7.08 -43.36 -28.53
C ARG A 194 7.50 -43.44 -27.06
N ASN A 195 6.82 -44.08 -26.12
CA ASN A 195 5.63 -44.94 -26.11
C ASN A 195 4.99 -44.78 -24.68
N ASN A 196 3.80 -45.27 -24.31
CA ASN A 196 3.01 -46.35 -24.89
C ASN A 196 1.52 -46.30 -24.46
N SER A 197 0.73 -47.20 -25.05
CA SER A 197 -0.47 -47.89 -24.50
C SER A 197 -0.95 -47.58 -23.06
N SER A 198 -2.25 -47.55 -22.73
CA SER A 198 -3.47 -47.66 -23.56
C SER A 198 -4.71 -47.47 -22.68
N THR A 199 -5.61 -46.56 -23.04
CA THR A 199 -7.07 -46.76 -22.98
C THR A 199 -7.77 -45.58 -23.64
N ARG A 200 -8.60 -45.85 -24.66
CA ARG A 200 -9.40 -44.82 -25.32
C ARG A 200 -10.49 -44.32 -24.34
N ARG A 201 -10.28 -43.16 -23.71
CA ARG A 201 -11.38 -42.33 -23.20
C ARG A 201 -11.53 -41.11 -24.09
N ARG A 202 -12.54 -41.13 -24.98
CA ARG A 202 -12.96 -39.95 -25.75
C ARG A 202 -13.49 -38.89 -24.76
N SER A 203 -12.61 -38.00 -24.31
CA SER A 203 -13.04 -36.80 -23.60
C SER A 203 -13.72 -35.87 -24.60
N ARG A 204 -15.06 -35.88 -24.60
CA ARG A 204 -15.84 -34.90 -25.35
C ARG A 204 -15.60 -33.53 -24.73
N ARG A 205 -15.01 -32.62 -25.50
CA ARG A 205 -15.09 -31.17 -25.29
C ARG A 205 -16.55 -30.82 -24.97
N ARG A 206 -16.83 -30.36 -23.75
CA ARG A 206 -18.04 -29.58 -23.44
C ARG A 206 -17.66 -28.11 -23.61
N GLY A 207 -18.39 -27.42 -24.48
CA GLY A 207 -18.36 -25.95 -24.52
C GLY A 207 -19.12 -25.36 -23.32
N PRO A 208 -19.21 -24.02 -23.23
CA PRO A 208 -20.12 -23.40 -22.29
C PRO A 208 -21.56 -23.74 -22.71
N ASP A 209 -22.33 -24.31 -21.79
CA ASP A 209 -23.80 -24.17 -21.62
C ASP A 209 -24.35 -25.26 -20.68
N GLY A 210 -25.29 -24.89 -19.81
CA GLY A 210 -26.34 -25.79 -19.28
C GLY A 210 -25.98 -26.85 -18.21
N GLN A 211 -26.19 -26.47 -16.95
CA GLN A 211 -27.05 -27.16 -15.95
C GLN A 211 -26.82 -28.63 -15.47
N GLU A 212 -27.11 -28.81 -14.16
CA GLU A 212 -27.59 -30.02 -13.46
C GLU A 212 -26.62 -31.10 -12.87
N MET A 213 -26.35 -30.92 -11.56
CA MET A 213 -26.71 -31.79 -10.41
C MET A 213 -26.33 -33.30 -10.29
N ARG A 214 -25.66 -33.58 -9.15
CA ARG A 214 -25.88 -34.68 -8.16
C ARG A 214 -25.18 -36.07 -8.26
N ASN A 215 -24.45 -36.34 -7.16
CA ASN A 215 -24.39 -37.57 -6.33
C ASN A 215 -23.43 -38.75 -6.65
N LEU A 216 -22.38 -38.85 -5.82
CA LEU A 216 -22.00 -39.99 -4.93
C LEU A 216 -22.12 -41.45 -5.46
N ASN A 217 -21.03 -42.25 -5.40
CA ASN A 217 -20.71 -43.15 -4.26
C ASN A 217 -19.56 -44.20 -4.52
N LYS A 218 -18.49 -44.13 -3.72
CA LYS A 218 -17.71 -45.19 -3.00
C LYS A 218 -17.37 -46.60 -3.60
N GLY A 219 -16.07 -46.95 -3.49
CA GLY A 219 -15.52 -48.32 -3.21
C GLY A 219 -15.06 -49.16 -4.43
N SER A 220 -14.17 -50.16 -4.33
CA SER A 220 -13.21 -50.59 -3.26
C SER A 220 -12.28 -51.71 -3.79
N MET A 221 -11.05 -51.87 -3.24
CA MET A 221 -10.10 -53.02 -3.37
C MET A 221 -9.57 -53.33 -4.81
N GLY A 222 -8.36 -53.86 -5.07
CA GLY A 222 -7.44 -54.78 -4.37
C GLY A 222 -7.28 -56.04 -5.26
N CYS A 223 -6.14 -56.72 -5.46
CA CYS A 223 -4.83 -56.78 -4.79
C CYS A 223 -3.82 -57.65 -5.61
N ILE A 224 -2.50 -57.61 -5.30
CA ILE A 224 -1.46 -58.70 -5.37
C ILE A 224 -1.09 -59.32 -6.75
N ASP A 225 0.11 -59.87 -7.06
CA ASP A 225 1.57 -59.65 -6.77
C ASP A 225 2.37 -60.73 -7.58
N VAL A 226 3.71 -60.85 -7.39
CA VAL A 226 4.59 -62.08 -7.52
C VAL A 226 5.57 -62.21 -8.74
N ASP A 227 6.89 -62.03 -8.45
CA ASP A 227 8.11 -62.78 -8.89
C ASP A 227 8.69 -62.79 -10.34
N ILE A 228 10.00 -63.05 -10.66
CA ILE A 228 11.31 -63.13 -9.95
C ILE A 228 12.54 -63.10 -10.92
N ASN A 229 13.73 -62.66 -10.42
CA ASN A 229 15.16 -62.88 -10.81
C ASN A 229 15.81 -62.71 -12.22
N GLY A 230 17.03 -62.14 -12.16
CA GLY A 230 18.28 -62.72 -12.74
C GLY A 230 18.85 -62.02 -14.00
N GLY A 231 20.15 -61.78 -14.17
CA GLY A 231 21.36 -62.04 -13.36
C GLY A 231 22.62 -61.35 -13.95
N HIS A 232 23.77 -61.41 -13.26
CA HIS A 232 24.99 -60.62 -13.53
C HIS A 232 25.88 -61.09 -14.71
N ILE A 233 26.79 -60.21 -15.20
CA ILE A 233 28.29 -60.36 -15.26
C ILE A 233 28.94 -59.31 -16.23
N GLY A 234 30.09 -58.72 -15.87
CA GLY A 234 31.00 -57.91 -16.76
C GLY A 234 32.41 -58.54 -16.76
N PRO A 235 33.56 -57.83 -16.80
CA PRO A 235 33.99 -56.50 -17.34
C PRO A 235 35.25 -56.71 -18.28
N PRO A 236 36.37 -55.92 -18.36
CA PRO A 236 36.73 -54.54 -17.93
C PRO A 236 37.64 -53.66 -18.87
N HIS A 237 38.03 -52.46 -18.36
CA HIS A 237 39.22 -51.60 -18.66
C HIS A 237 39.33 -50.90 -20.05
N TRP A 238 40.06 -49.79 -20.32
CA TRP A 238 40.98 -48.85 -19.58
C TRP A 238 40.52 -47.37 -19.86
N SER A 239 40.63 -46.34 -18.98
CA SER A 239 41.73 -45.37 -18.66
C SER A 239 42.42 -44.67 -19.86
N ASP A 240 42.86 -43.40 -19.83
CA ASP A 240 42.89 -42.33 -18.79
C ASP A 240 43.03 -40.92 -19.45
N ASP A 241 42.91 -39.83 -18.66
CA ASP A 241 43.65 -38.52 -18.75
C ASP A 241 42.83 -37.27 -18.33
N ASP A 242 43.43 -36.51 -17.41
CA ASP A 242 43.12 -35.21 -16.77
C ASP A 242 43.22 -33.98 -17.72
N ASP A 243 42.97 -32.70 -17.39
CA ASP A 243 42.13 -31.91 -16.45
C ASP A 243 42.24 -30.43 -16.91
N ASP A 244 41.58 -29.49 -16.22
CA ASP A 244 41.88 -28.05 -16.12
C ASP A 244 41.43 -27.05 -17.22
N GLY A 245 40.98 -25.86 -16.77
CA GLY A 245 41.07 -24.60 -17.54
C GLY A 245 39.80 -23.95 -18.12
N LEU A 246 39.10 -23.12 -17.33
CA LEU A 246 37.95 -22.30 -17.77
C LEU A 246 38.32 -21.15 -18.73
N ALA A 247 37.56 -20.98 -19.84
CA ALA A 247 36.80 -19.77 -20.26
C ALA A 247 36.55 -19.72 -21.82
N PRO A 248 35.79 -18.75 -22.38
CA PRO A 248 34.43 -19.00 -22.90
C PRO A 248 34.29 -18.85 -24.43
N PRO A 249 33.13 -19.21 -25.03
CA PRO A 249 32.76 -18.61 -26.31
C PRO A 249 31.29 -18.16 -26.47
N ARG A 250 31.15 -16.85 -26.68
CA ARG A 250 30.47 -16.17 -27.81
C ARG A 250 29.21 -16.81 -28.43
N ALA A 251 28.15 -15.99 -28.46
CA ALA A 251 26.97 -16.19 -29.29
C ALA A 251 27.28 -16.31 -30.80
N LYS A 252 26.65 -17.28 -31.48
CA LYS A 252 26.59 -17.36 -32.94
C LYS A 252 25.29 -16.74 -33.46
N ARG A 253 25.41 -15.76 -34.35
CA ARG A 253 24.30 -15.26 -35.17
C ARG A 253 23.86 -16.35 -36.16
N SER A 254 22.56 -16.49 -36.39
CA SER A 254 22.03 -17.23 -37.55
C SER A 254 22.21 -16.41 -38.83
N ARG A 255 22.66 -17.06 -39.92
CA ARG A 255 22.62 -16.49 -41.27
C ARG A 255 21.25 -16.76 -41.89
N GLY A 256 20.66 -15.77 -42.55
CA GLY A 256 19.58 -15.99 -43.50
C GLY A 256 20.10 -16.57 -44.82
N PRO A 257 19.22 -17.12 -45.69
CA PRO A 257 19.60 -17.53 -47.04
C PRO A 257 20.07 -16.31 -47.84
N GLY A 258 21.10 -16.48 -48.65
CA GLY A 258 21.56 -15.44 -49.57
C GLY A 258 20.92 -15.62 -50.94
N ASP A 259 20.52 -14.51 -51.56
CA ASP A 259 20.38 -14.42 -53.01
C ASP A 259 21.53 -13.59 -53.59
N SER A 260 22.03 -14.03 -54.74
CA SER A 260 23.24 -13.52 -55.37
C SER A 260 22.92 -12.40 -56.35
N ASN A 261 23.24 -11.15 -56.00
CA ASN A 261 23.90 -10.15 -56.86
C ASN A 261 24.20 -8.88 -56.04
N GLY A 262 25.46 -8.45 -56.02
CA GLY A 262 25.95 -7.48 -55.03
C GLY A 262 26.10 -6.04 -55.54
N VAL A 263 25.44 -5.09 -54.86
CA VAL A 263 25.88 -3.71 -54.66
C VAL A 263 25.45 -3.27 -53.24
N PRO A 264 26.31 -2.66 -52.42
CA PRO A 264 25.92 -2.17 -51.08
C PRO A 264 25.49 -0.71 -51.12
N GLY A 265 24.31 -0.38 -50.56
CA GLY A 265 23.90 1.02 -50.38
C GLY A 265 22.61 1.19 -49.60
N GLY A 266 22.52 2.30 -48.86
CA GLY A 266 21.26 2.90 -48.40
C GLY A 266 20.65 2.30 -47.13
N TYR A 267 20.78 3.03 -46.02
CA TYR A 267 19.73 3.05 -45.00
C TYR A 267 18.54 3.84 -45.60
N ALA A 268 17.36 3.23 -45.65
CA ALA A 268 16.13 3.89 -46.07
C ALA A 268 15.03 3.47 -45.10
N SER A 269 14.64 4.39 -44.22
CA SER A 269 13.55 4.23 -43.26
C SER A 269 12.34 5.02 -43.73
N ASP A 270 11.84 4.67 -44.92
CA ASP A 270 10.61 5.23 -45.50
C ASP A 270 9.44 4.28 -45.22
N HIS A 271 8.74 4.53 -44.11
CA HIS A 271 7.37 4.08 -43.89
C HIS A 271 6.52 5.28 -43.45
N THR A 272 6.38 6.24 -44.35
CA THR A 272 5.35 7.28 -44.32
C THR A 272 4.31 7.01 -45.41
N ALA A 273 3.05 7.36 -45.12
CA ALA A 273 1.87 7.23 -45.97
C ALA A 273 1.42 5.80 -46.36
N ILE A 274 0.31 5.35 -45.77
CA ILE A 274 -1.03 5.38 -46.41
C ILE A 274 -2.10 5.27 -45.30
N THR A 275 -3.34 5.63 -45.62
CA THR A 275 -4.42 5.95 -44.67
C THR A 275 -5.16 4.75 -44.10
N ASP A 276 -4.80 4.33 -42.88
CA ASP A 276 -5.54 3.31 -42.09
C ASP A 276 -7.02 3.68 -41.78
N TYR A 277 -7.43 4.92 -42.08
CA TYR A 277 -8.81 5.40 -41.96
C TYR A 277 -9.77 4.76 -42.97
N GLU A 278 -9.28 4.24 -44.10
CA GLU A 278 -10.12 3.57 -45.09
C GLU A 278 -10.48 2.13 -44.67
N GLU A 279 -9.74 1.53 -43.72
CA GLU A 279 -10.07 0.22 -43.12
C GLU A 279 -11.02 0.34 -41.91
N ALA A 280 -12.02 1.22 -42.04
CA ALA A 280 -13.10 1.38 -41.07
C ALA A 280 -14.11 0.19 -41.04
N GLY A 281 -13.94 -0.82 -41.90
CA GLY A 281 -14.86 -1.96 -42.06
C GLY A 281 -14.92 -2.98 -40.91
N HIS A 282 -14.18 -2.77 -39.82
CA HIS A 282 -14.02 -3.75 -38.73
C HIS A 282 -14.49 -3.27 -37.33
N ASP A 283 -15.13 -2.10 -37.21
CA ASP A 283 -15.79 -1.67 -35.97
C ASP A 283 -17.33 -1.71 -36.15
N PRO A 284 -18.08 -2.58 -35.44
CA PRO A 284 -19.53 -2.68 -35.58
C PRO A 284 -20.30 -1.52 -34.91
N ARG A 285 -19.62 -0.56 -34.28
CA ARG A 285 -20.25 0.61 -33.65
C ARG A 285 -20.66 1.65 -34.71
N VAL A 286 -21.92 1.60 -35.13
CA VAL A 286 -22.54 2.67 -35.96
C VAL A 286 -23.06 3.78 -35.04
N TRP A 287 -22.89 5.05 -35.42
CA TRP A 287 -23.55 6.17 -34.72
C TRP A 287 -25.08 5.97 -34.74
N THR A 288 -25.70 5.94 -33.57
CA THR A 288 -27.17 5.99 -33.47
C THR A 288 -27.64 7.43 -33.68
N GLN A 289 -28.94 7.63 -33.98
CA GLN A 289 -29.50 8.96 -34.17
C GLN A 289 -29.20 9.90 -32.99
N GLN A 290 -29.24 9.40 -31.74
CA GLN A 290 -28.87 10.17 -30.55
C GLN A 290 -27.41 10.69 -30.55
N HIS A 291 -26.47 10.01 -31.20
CA HIS A 291 -25.09 10.50 -31.33
C HIS A 291 -24.99 11.65 -32.34
N LEU A 292 -25.88 11.68 -33.35
CA LEU A 292 -25.97 12.77 -34.32
C LEU A 292 -26.70 13.97 -33.71
N ASP A 293 -27.83 13.72 -33.05
CA ASP A 293 -28.64 14.76 -32.38
C ASP A 293 -27.85 15.46 -31.25
N ALA A 294 -26.97 14.75 -30.54
CA ALA A 294 -26.07 15.33 -29.53
C ALA A 294 -24.93 16.18 -30.13
N ALA A 295 -24.62 16.03 -31.43
CA ALA A 295 -23.61 16.80 -32.14
C ALA A 295 -24.20 18.03 -32.87
N ASP A 296 -25.53 18.09 -33.03
CA ASP A 296 -26.23 19.15 -33.76
C ASP A 296 -26.85 20.20 -32.83
N ILE A 297 -26.01 21.13 -32.35
CA ILE A 297 -26.40 22.22 -31.43
C ILE A 297 -27.07 23.40 -32.18
N SER A 298 -27.66 23.16 -33.36
CA SER A 298 -28.15 24.23 -34.27
C SER A 298 -29.50 24.85 -33.90
N VAL A 299 -30.01 24.66 -32.69
CA VAL A 299 -31.35 25.13 -32.26
C VAL A 299 -31.26 26.49 -31.55
N PRO A 300 -31.63 27.62 -32.19
CA PRO A 300 -31.66 28.93 -31.53
C PRO A 300 -32.81 29.04 -30.50
N PRO A 301 -32.67 29.92 -29.48
CA PRO A 301 -33.53 29.88 -28.30
C PRO A 301 -34.90 30.52 -28.54
N SER A 302 -35.96 29.71 -28.67
CA SER A 302 -37.35 30.18 -28.67
C SER A 302 -38.35 29.07 -28.38
N MET A 303 -38.74 28.89 -27.10
CA MET A 303 -40.14 29.01 -26.60
C MET A 303 -40.23 28.53 -25.13
N MET A 304 -41.09 29.17 -24.33
CA MET A 304 -41.17 28.99 -22.88
C MET A 304 -41.90 27.71 -22.44
N THR A 305 -41.22 26.83 -21.72
CA THR A 305 -41.82 25.93 -20.71
C THR A 305 -40.81 25.62 -19.60
N PRO A 306 -41.12 25.83 -18.30
CA PRO A 306 -40.23 25.46 -17.19
C PRO A 306 -40.07 23.93 -17.04
N PRO A 307 -39.01 23.45 -16.36
CA PRO A 307 -38.30 22.27 -16.80
C PRO A 307 -38.92 20.95 -16.31
N ALA A 308 -38.97 19.98 -17.21
CA ALA A 308 -39.08 18.57 -16.87
C ALA A 308 -37.96 17.81 -17.58
N ILE A 309 -37.26 16.96 -16.80
CA ILE A 309 -36.27 15.97 -17.26
C ILE A 309 -34.94 16.59 -17.73
N HIS A 310 -33.96 16.62 -16.80
CA HIS A 310 -32.56 16.57 -17.18
C HIS A 310 -32.23 15.15 -17.67
N ASP A 311 -32.38 14.91 -18.97
CA ASP A 311 -31.68 13.79 -19.60
C ASP A 311 -30.19 14.14 -19.60
N HIS A 312 -29.38 13.30 -18.96
CA HIS A 312 -27.94 13.49 -18.90
C HIS A 312 -27.31 13.23 -20.27
N VAL A 313 -27.05 14.30 -21.03
CA VAL A 313 -26.22 14.25 -22.24
C VAL A 313 -24.82 13.81 -21.86
N ASP A 314 -24.38 12.66 -22.39
CA ASP A 314 -23.01 12.18 -22.23
C ASP A 314 -22.07 12.94 -23.17
N VAL A 315 -21.41 13.97 -22.64
CA VAL A 315 -20.47 14.84 -23.36
C VAL A 315 -19.26 14.04 -23.90
N ASP A 316 -18.96 12.88 -23.32
CA ASP A 316 -17.83 12.01 -23.68
C ASP A 316 -18.24 10.75 -24.45
N ALA A 317 -19.46 10.73 -25.00
CA ALA A 317 -20.01 9.59 -25.74
C ALA A 317 -19.04 9.07 -26.83
N ARG A 318 -18.61 7.81 -26.69
CA ARG A 318 -17.61 7.21 -27.59
C ARG A 318 -18.23 6.63 -28.87
N GLY A 319 -17.92 7.26 -30.00
CA GLY A 319 -18.22 6.75 -31.34
C GLY A 319 -17.34 5.58 -31.80
N PRO A 320 -17.37 5.24 -33.10
CA PRO A 320 -16.45 4.27 -33.69
C PRO A 320 -15.00 4.72 -33.47
N LEU A 321 -14.08 3.75 -33.37
CA LEU A 321 -12.68 3.98 -33.01
C LEU A 321 -12.45 4.62 -31.62
N GLY A 322 -13.50 4.83 -30.83
CA GLY A 322 -13.45 5.50 -29.52
C GLY A 322 -13.41 7.03 -29.60
N MET A 323 -13.75 7.64 -30.74
CA MET A 323 -13.77 9.10 -30.89
C MET A 323 -14.85 9.75 -30.01
N THR A 324 -14.48 10.76 -29.23
CA THR A 324 -15.41 11.62 -28.48
C THR A 324 -15.91 12.79 -29.35
N PRO A 325 -17.00 13.50 -28.98
CA PRO A 325 -17.45 14.69 -29.70
C PRO A 325 -16.37 15.78 -29.79
N LEU A 326 -15.57 15.93 -28.72
CA LEU A 326 -14.41 16.83 -28.67
C LEU A 326 -13.33 16.46 -29.70
N MET A 327 -13.07 15.16 -29.91
CA MET A 327 -12.14 14.70 -30.95
C MET A 327 -12.66 15.03 -32.36
N VAL A 328 -13.95 14.84 -32.61
CA VAL A 328 -14.57 15.17 -33.91
C VAL A 328 -14.49 16.68 -34.17
N ALA A 329 -14.77 17.51 -33.16
CA ALA A 329 -14.63 18.97 -33.25
C ALA A 329 -13.17 19.40 -33.49
N ALA A 330 -12.19 18.72 -32.87
CA ALA A 330 -10.76 18.98 -33.08
C ALA A 330 -10.23 18.57 -34.48
N VAL A 331 -10.95 17.70 -35.21
CA VAL A 331 -10.61 17.30 -36.60
C VAL A 331 -11.33 18.17 -37.63
N ARG A 332 -12.56 18.61 -37.34
CA ARG A 332 -13.41 19.31 -38.31
C ARG A 332 -12.97 20.78 -38.48
N GLY A 333 -12.83 21.22 -39.73
CA GLY A 333 -12.29 22.53 -40.14
C GLY A 333 -10.84 22.53 -40.67
N GLY A 334 -10.21 21.36 -40.87
CA GLY A 334 -8.79 21.26 -41.25
C GLY A 334 -8.48 21.14 -42.74
N GLY A 335 -9.28 21.76 -43.62
CA GLY A 335 -9.05 21.73 -45.05
C GLY A 335 -8.21 22.92 -45.53
N LEU A 336 -6.93 22.69 -45.88
CA LEU A 336 -6.02 23.73 -46.41
C LEU A 336 -6.51 24.39 -47.73
N ASP A 337 -7.57 23.85 -48.35
CA ASP A 337 -8.19 24.30 -49.61
C ASP A 337 -9.66 24.77 -49.47
N THR A 338 -10.25 24.77 -48.26
CA THR A 338 -11.65 25.23 -48.06
C THR A 338 -11.68 26.66 -47.52
N GLY A 339 -11.62 27.64 -48.43
CA GLY A 339 -11.55 29.08 -48.12
C GLY A 339 -12.84 29.69 -47.55
N SER A 340 -13.24 29.26 -46.35
CA SER A 340 -14.34 29.86 -45.58
C SER A 340 -13.98 29.98 -44.09
N ASP A 341 -13.26 31.05 -43.76
CA ASP A 341 -12.81 31.39 -42.39
C ASP A 341 -13.93 31.37 -41.33
N ALA A 342 -15.19 31.48 -41.75
CA ALA A 342 -16.37 31.41 -40.89
C ALA A 342 -16.64 30.04 -40.25
N GLU A 343 -16.18 28.92 -40.85
CA GLU A 343 -16.38 27.58 -40.27
C GLU A 343 -15.39 27.29 -39.13
N ASP A 344 -14.21 27.91 -39.16
CA ASP A 344 -13.16 27.75 -38.16
C ASP A 344 -13.50 28.44 -36.84
N GLU A 345 -14.04 29.66 -36.88
CA GLU A 345 -14.52 30.34 -35.67
C GLU A 345 -15.66 29.55 -35.00
N GLN A 346 -16.58 28.99 -35.80
CA GLN A 346 -17.70 28.19 -35.28
C GLN A 346 -17.24 26.87 -34.65
N THR A 347 -16.27 26.17 -35.26
CA THR A 347 -15.72 24.93 -34.68
C THR A 347 -14.87 25.19 -33.44
N ALA A 348 -14.10 26.28 -33.41
CA ALA A 348 -13.39 26.72 -32.20
C ALA A 348 -14.35 27.15 -31.06
N HIS A 349 -15.54 27.68 -31.38
CA HIS A 349 -16.60 27.92 -30.40
C HIS A 349 -17.15 26.60 -29.83
N ILE A 350 -17.47 25.62 -30.69
CA ILE A 350 -17.96 24.30 -30.27
C ILE A 350 -16.97 23.60 -29.32
N ILE A 351 -15.66 23.65 -29.60
CA ILE A 351 -14.64 23.13 -28.69
C ILE A 351 -14.71 23.82 -27.31
N SER A 352 -14.85 25.15 -27.30
CA SER A 352 -14.93 25.93 -26.06
C SER A 352 -16.18 25.59 -25.24
N GLU A 353 -17.30 25.32 -25.91
CA GLU A 353 -18.57 24.92 -25.30
C GLU A 353 -18.52 23.49 -24.73
N LEU A 354 -18.00 22.52 -25.49
CA LEU A 354 -17.81 21.14 -25.01
C LEU A 354 -16.90 21.09 -23.77
N VAL A 355 -15.83 21.89 -23.75
CA VAL A 355 -14.96 22.05 -22.57
C VAL A 355 -15.72 22.65 -21.39
N ALA A 356 -16.56 23.68 -21.60
CA ALA A 356 -17.38 24.26 -20.55
C ALA A 356 -18.45 23.30 -20.01
N GLN A 357 -18.93 22.36 -20.84
CA GLN A 357 -19.82 21.26 -20.43
C GLN A 357 -19.09 20.10 -19.72
N GLY A 358 -17.75 20.12 -19.65
CA GLY A 358 -16.96 19.17 -18.87
C GLY A 358 -16.31 18.02 -19.66
N ALA A 359 -16.16 18.15 -20.98
CA ALA A 359 -15.56 17.11 -21.83
C ALA A 359 -14.14 16.68 -21.38
N GLN A 360 -13.83 15.39 -21.47
CA GLN A 360 -12.52 14.81 -21.19
C GLN A 360 -11.49 15.17 -22.27
N LEU A 361 -10.75 16.26 -22.03
CA LEU A 361 -9.62 16.72 -22.85
C LEU A 361 -8.63 15.60 -23.23
N ASN A 362 -8.28 14.78 -22.25
CA ASN A 362 -7.25 13.74 -22.33
C ASN A 362 -7.82 12.34 -22.65
N ALA A 363 -9.04 12.25 -23.19
CA ALA A 363 -9.52 11.00 -23.78
C ALA A 363 -8.61 10.56 -24.94
N ALA A 364 -8.45 9.26 -25.12
CA ALA A 364 -7.59 8.65 -26.15
C ALA A 364 -8.40 7.66 -27.01
N MET A 365 -8.14 7.63 -28.32
CA MET A 365 -8.80 6.71 -29.25
C MET A 365 -8.38 5.25 -29.03
N ASP A 366 -9.33 4.32 -29.24
CA ASP A 366 -9.16 2.89 -28.93
C ASP A 366 -8.04 2.23 -29.76
N LYS A 367 -7.81 2.66 -31.01
CA LYS A 367 -6.80 2.05 -31.91
C LYS A 367 -5.44 2.75 -31.90
N THR A 368 -5.38 4.07 -32.09
CA THR A 368 -4.11 4.80 -32.22
C THR A 368 -3.59 5.33 -30.88
N GLY A 369 -4.43 5.45 -29.86
CA GLY A 369 -4.07 6.09 -28.58
C GLY A 369 -3.95 7.62 -28.67
N GLU A 370 -4.24 8.23 -29.83
CA GLU A 370 -4.16 9.68 -30.02
C GLU A 370 -5.29 10.40 -29.24
N THR A 371 -4.95 11.56 -28.68
CA THR A 371 -5.88 12.45 -27.96
C THR A 371 -6.46 13.54 -28.86
N SER A 372 -7.43 14.31 -28.35
CA SER A 372 -7.97 15.51 -29.03
C SER A 372 -6.87 16.46 -29.54
N LEU A 373 -5.80 16.66 -28.74
CA LEU A 373 -4.67 17.52 -29.08
C LEU A 373 -3.72 16.89 -30.12
N HIS A 374 -3.56 15.56 -30.15
CA HIS A 374 -2.84 14.88 -31.24
C HIS A 374 -3.57 15.06 -32.58
N LEU A 375 -4.90 14.98 -32.57
CA LEU A 375 -5.73 15.19 -33.75
C LEU A 375 -5.63 16.63 -34.24
N ALA A 376 -5.81 17.63 -33.36
CA ALA A 376 -5.65 19.03 -33.72
C ALA A 376 -4.26 19.33 -34.31
N ALA A 377 -3.19 18.78 -33.71
CA ALA A 377 -1.84 18.88 -34.22
C ALA A 377 -1.67 18.26 -35.63
N ARG A 378 -2.19 17.05 -35.84
CA ARG A 378 -2.05 16.31 -37.11
C ARG A 378 -2.84 16.91 -38.28
N TYR A 379 -3.96 17.58 -38.00
CA TYR A 379 -4.77 18.30 -39.00
C TYR A 379 -4.43 19.80 -39.07
N ALA A 380 -3.30 20.23 -38.52
CA ALA A 380 -2.83 21.62 -38.49
C ALA A 380 -3.83 22.65 -37.89
N ARG A 381 -4.77 22.20 -37.04
CA ARG A 381 -5.80 23.00 -36.37
C ARG A 381 -5.22 23.79 -35.21
N SER A 382 -4.47 24.84 -35.52
CA SER A 382 -3.79 25.70 -34.54
C SER A 382 -4.77 26.44 -33.61
N ASP A 383 -5.96 26.74 -34.10
CA ASP A 383 -7.11 27.28 -33.37
C ASP A 383 -7.66 26.29 -32.34
N ALA A 384 -7.95 25.04 -32.75
CA ALA A 384 -8.39 23.97 -31.86
C ALA A 384 -7.33 23.63 -30.82
N ALA A 385 -6.07 23.48 -31.25
CA ALA A 385 -4.93 23.20 -30.37
C ALA A 385 -4.77 24.30 -29.31
N LYS A 386 -4.93 25.58 -29.68
CA LYS A 386 -4.91 26.69 -28.74
C LYS A 386 -6.04 26.58 -27.70
N ARG A 387 -7.29 26.35 -28.11
CA ARG A 387 -8.43 26.19 -27.18
C ARG A 387 -8.23 25.02 -26.22
N LEU A 388 -7.70 23.89 -26.70
CA LEU A 388 -7.40 22.71 -25.88
C LEU A 388 -6.27 22.97 -24.88
N LEU A 389 -5.22 23.70 -25.27
CA LEU A 389 -4.13 24.08 -24.36
C LEU A 389 -4.57 25.12 -23.33
N ASP A 390 -5.35 26.13 -23.74
CA ASP A 390 -5.96 27.13 -22.83
C ASP A 390 -6.89 26.44 -21.80
N ALA A 391 -7.52 25.32 -22.17
CA ALA A 391 -8.33 24.47 -21.30
C ALA A 391 -7.53 23.51 -20.39
N GLY A 392 -6.21 23.39 -20.57
CA GLY A 392 -5.34 22.52 -19.76
C GLY A 392 -5.17 21.08 -20.28
N ALA A 393 -5.32 20.83 -21.59
CA ALA A 393 -5.01 19.53 -22.18
C ALA A 393 -3.51 19.17 -22.06
N ASP A 394 -3.20 17.88 -21.87
CA ASP A 394 -1.81 17.43 -21.65
C ASP A 394 -1.01 17.35 -22.97
N ALA A 395 -0.14 18.34 -23.17
CA ALA A 395 0.81 18.42 -24.27
C ALA A 395 1.90 17.33 -24.27
N ASN A 396 2.05 16.56 -23.18
CA ASN A 396 3.01 15.46 -23.06
C ASN A 396 2.37 14.06 -23.13
N SER A 397 1.06 13.99 -23.36
CA SER A 397 0.35 12.72 -23.57
C SER A 397 1.00 11.91 -24.71
N GLN A 398 1.03 10.59 -24.59
CA GLN A 398 1.67 9.69 -25.57
C GLN A 398 0.63 8.79 -26.24
N ASP A 399 0.72 8.66 -27.56
CA ASP A 399 -0.07 7.71 -28.34
C ASP A 399 0.46 6.26 -28.21
N ASN A 400 -0.18 5.28 -28.86
CA ASN A 400 0.23 3.88 -28.80
C ASN A 400 1.63 3.59 -29.41
N THR A 401 2.21 4.55 -30.14
CA THR A 401 3.58 4.51 -30.69
C THR A 401 4.60 5.31 -29.87
N GLY A 402 4.16 5.98 -28.80
CA GLY A 402 5.00 6.85 -27.97
C GLY A 402 5.21 8.26 -28.53
N ARG A 403 4.50 8.64 -29.60
CA ARG A 403 4.51 10.01 -30.12
C ARG A 403 3.68 10.90 -29.21
N THR A 404 4.09 12.17 -29.10
CA THR A 404 3.33 13.23 -28.40
C THR A 404 2.66 14.16 -29.41
N PRO A 405 1.75 15.09 -29.02
CA PRO A 405 1.16 16.05 -29.95
C PRO A 405 2.20 16.87 -30.71
N LEU A 406 3.35 17.18 -30.11
CA LEU A 406 4.47 17.84 -30.79
C LEU A 406 5.07 16.97 -31.92
N HIS A 407 5.18 15.67 -31.72
CA HIS A 407 5.63 14.75 -32.78
C HIS A 407 4.59 14.64 -33.91
N ALA A 408 3.29 14.72 -33.59
CA ALA A 408 2.23 14.78 -34.59
C ALA A 408 2.26 16.09 -35.40
N ALA A 409 2.50 17.24 -34.74
CA ALA A 409 2.61 18.55 -35.38
C ALA A 409 3.84 18.70 -36.28
N VAL A 410 4.93 17.98 -36.01
CA VAL A 410 6.16 17.98 -36.83
C VAL A 410 6.08 16.97 -37.99
N ALA A 411 5.14 16.02 -37.94
CA ALA A 411 4.92 15.01 -38.97
C ALA A 411 3.77 15.34 -39.94
N ALA A 412 3.03 16.42 -39.67
CA ALA A 412 2.01 17.01 -40.55
C ALA A 412 2.63 18.08 -41.46
#